data_AF-A0AAE0JTT1-F1
#
_entry.id   AF-A0AAE0JTT1-F1
#
_cell.length_a   1.000
_cell.length_b   1.000
_cell.length_c   1.000
_cell.angle_alpha   90.00
_cell.angle_beta   90.00
_cell.angle_gamma   90.00
#
_symmetry.space_group_name_H-M   'P 1'
#
loop_
_entity.id
_entity.type
_entity.pdbx_description
1 polymer ?
#
loop_
_entity_poly.entity_id
_entity_poly.type
_entity_poly.pdbx_seq_one_letter_code
_entity_poly.pdbx_strand_id
1 'polypeptide(L)'
;MANLLKDAITLPRDARQPRLVRIRHPDYSAAENTLLCLRALDDGGIDYDTALVACGIVTGNTSTGFFATREAGAQGFERVPRPDDGILRGSEYFFQLPDDHVRERPYPVVPRFEDWTFPHDAMPLPWRELDRQIQEGLSCRITDCMWGIERANIVPLSVRDWWDREELDQYIMTDRFSQNAIDASGNVIPLRSDIHTVFDDKVFAIVPKRDQTPGHEARGELSLVLHVVNPITDGYFYQHYHNRKLLPLRCSIECLFARFAWTIFSPGVLGHFLDKCITSRLLLVHDPATGTSTLESRDREQVNALLAALRSRSASPRKRKVPEAASNDASLQYDLLYGDIGDGSQTDSGSTERSPSRGRKRQWANDEEGLDRVIQKRGRSSFVSRCDCLATNPR
;
A
#
# COMPACT_ATOMS: atom_id res chain seq x y z
N MET A 1 8.14 -49.39 10.10
CA MET A 1 7.93 -47.98 10.54
C MET A 1 7.85 -47.07 9.32
N ALA A 2 6.77 -47.19 8.54
CA ALA A 2 6.54 -46.39 7.35
C ALA A 2 5.01 -46.22 7.23
N ASN A 3 4.45 -45.20 7.88
CA ASN A 3 3.06 -44.72 7.69
C ASN A 3 2.75 -43.49 8.57
N LEU A 4 3.62 -42.48 8.58
CA LEU A 4 3.34 -41.20 9.29
C LEU A 4 3.78 -39.95 8.50
N LEU A 5 3.81 -40.02 7.16
CA LEU A 5 4.08 -38.88 6.28
C LEU A 5 3.15 -38.89 5.07
N LYS A 6 1.84 -38.96 5.32
CA LYS A 6 0.78 -38.74 4.31
C LYS A 6 -0.26 -37.73 4.76
N ASP A 7 0.07 -36.88 5.73
CA ASP A 7 -0.72 -35.68 5.94
C ASP A 7 -0.24 -34.64 4.94
N ALA A 8 -0.88 -34.73 3.77
CA ALA A 8 -0.83 -33.72 2.74
C ALA A 8 -1.00 -32.34 3.39
N ILE A 9 -0.07 -31.44 3.10
CA ILE A 9 -0.31 -30.00 3.14
C ILE A 9 -1.42 -29.77 2.13
N THR A 10 -2.65 -29.95 2.59
CA THR A 10 -3.85 -29.63 1.85
C THR A 10 -3.97 -28.13 2.05
N LEU A 11 -3.43 -27.35 1.11
CA LEU A 11 -3.77 -25.93 1.00
C LEU A 11 -5.30 -25.84 1.14
N PRO A 12 -5.85 -25.03 2.06
CA PRO A 12 -7.29 -24.90 2.18
C PRO A 12 -7.86 -24.49 0.82
N ARG A 13 -8.56 -25.42 0.17
CA ARG A 13 -9.10 -25.29 -1.19
C ARG A 13 -10.33 -24.38 -1.26
N ASP A 14 -10.56 -23.60 -0.19
CA ASP A 14 -11.74 -22.79 0.05
C ASP A 14 -11.40 -21.39 0.60
N ALA A 15 -10.26 -20.81 0.19
CA ALA A 15 -10.12 -19.35 0.25
C ALA A 15 -11.07 -18.74 -0.78
N ARG A 16 -12.39 -18.75 -0.50
CA ARG A 16 -13.38 -18.01 -1.26
C ARG A 16 -12.88 -16.58 -1.31
N GLN A 17 -12.70 -16.04 -2.52
CA GLN A 17 -12.31 -14.65 -2.67
C GLN A 17 -13.28 -13.79 -1.85
N PRO A 18 -12.76 -12.85 -1.05
CA PRO A 18 -13.60 -12.04 -0.20
C PRO A 18 -14.65 -11.31 -1.05
N ARG A 19 -15.89 -11.36 -0.55
CA ARG A 19 -17.05 -10.74 -1.21
C ARG A 19 -16.75 -9.28 -1.50
N LEU A 20 -17.21 -8.81 -2.65
CA LEU A 20 -17.04 -7.41 -3.05
C LEU A 20 -18.26 -6.59 -2.62
N VAL A 21 -18.00 -5.45 -1.98
CA VAL A 21 -18.96 -4.37 -1.77
C VAL A 21 -18.75 -3.36 -2.89
N ARG A 22 -19.78 -3.15 -3.71
CA ARG A 22 -19.75 -2.17 -4.80
C ARG A 22 -20.38 -0.88 -4.33
N ILE A 23 -19.60 0.19 -4.34
CA ILE A 23 -20.14 1.53 -4.14
C ILE A 23 -20.39 2.13 -5.51
N ARG A 24 -21.60 2.63 -5.72
CA ARG A 24 -22.12 3.09 -6.99
C ARG A 24 -22.21 4.61 -7.03
N HIS A 25 -21.96 5.15 -8.21
CA HIS A 25 -22.27 6.52 -8.55
C HIS A 25 -23.76 6.62 -8.97
N PRO A 26 -24.56 7.54 -8.43
CA PRO A 26 -26.01 7.59 -8.67
C PRO A 26 -26.37 8.07 -10.07
N ASP A 27 -25.59 8.99 -10.63
CA ASP A 27 -25.91 9.67 -11.89
C ASP A 27 -25.50 8.89 -13.16
N TYR A 28 -24.88 7.72 -13.04
CA TYR A 28 -24.49 6.87 -14.17
C TYR A 28 -25.38 5.62 -14.31
N SER A 29 -25.42 5.05 -15.51
CA SER A 29 -26.21 3.85 -15.80
C SER A 29 -25.71 2.63 -15.01
N ALA A 30 -26.61 1.70 -14.66
CA ALA A 30 -26.29 0.53 -13.83
C ALA A 30 -25.16 -0.36 -14.39
N ALA A 31 -24.96 -0.33 -15.71
CA ALA A 31 -23.91 -1.09 -16.39
C ALA A 31 -22.49 -0.54 -16.11
N GLU A 32 -22.36 0.74 -15.78
CA GLU A 32 -21.07 1.43 -15.67
C GLU A 32 -20.95 2.30 -14.42
N ASN A 33 -21.90 2.26 -13.50
CA ASN A 33 -21.92 3.15 -12.34
C ASN A 33 -21.11 2.67 -11.14
N THR A 34 -20.22 1.70 -11.28
CA THR A 34 -19.35 1.30 -10.15
C THR A 34 -18.33 2.39 -9.90
N LEU A 35 -18.42 3.07 -8.75
CA LEU A 35 -17.47 4.08 -8.29
C LEU A 35 -16.26 3.41 -7.63
N LEU A 36 -16.50 2.61 -6.58
CA LEU A 36 -15.44 1.88 -5.86
C LEU A 36 -15.78 0.40 -5.72
N CYS A 37 -14.74 -0.42 -5.79
CA CYS A 37 -14.77 -1.85 -5.50
C CYS A 37 -14.00 -2.11 -4.21
N LEU A 38 -14.70 -2.38 -3.11
CA LEU A 38 -14.08 -2.62 -1.80
C LEU A 38 -14.36 -4.04 -1.30
N ARG A 39 -13.46 -4.61 -0.51
CA ARG A 39 -13.54 -6.01 -0.04
C ARG A 39 -14.19 -6.10 1.33
N ALA A 40 -15.09 -7.05 1.49
CA ALA A 40 -15.86 -7.25 2.71
C ALA A 40 -15.08 -8.09 3.75
N LEU A 41 -14.05 -7.48 4.37
CA LEU A 41 -13.11 -8.15 5.27
C LEU A 41 -13.37 -7.91 6.77
N ASP A 42 -14.27 -6.99 7.10
CA ASP A 42 -14.57 -6.51 8.46
C ASP A 42 -15.80 -7.24 9.07
N ASP A 43 -15.83 -8.57 9.14
CA ASP A 43 -17.03 -9.36 9.49
C ASP A 43 -18.09 -9.44 8.37
N GLY A 44 -17.63 -9.86 7.19
CA GLY A 44 -18.50 -10.06 6.02
C GLY A 44 -19.04 -8.77 5.40
N GLY A 45 -18.63 -7.60 5.93
CA GLY A 45 -18.88 -6.27 5.41
C GLY A 45 -17.61 -5.42 5.34
N ILE A 46 -17.79 -4.12 5.19
CA ILE A 46 -16.71 -3.12 5.26
C ILE A 46 -17.01 -2.10 6.35
N ASP A 47 -15.98 -1.64 7.06
CA ASP A 47 -16.08 -0.52 7.98
C ASP A 47 -16.67 0.73 7.29
N TYR A 48 -17.76 1.24 7.87
CA TYR A 48 -18.58 2.34 7.34
C TYR A 48 -17.74 3.61 7.18
N ASP A 49 -16.96 3.95 8.20
CA ASP A 49 -16.20 5.20 8.24
C ASP A 49 -15.05 5.13 7.22
N THR A 50 -14.38 3.98 7.12
CA THR A 50 -13.34 3.71 6.11
C THR A 50 -13.90 3.84 4.69
N ALA A 51 -15.07 3.23 4.42
CA ALA A 51 -15.73 3.32 3.12
C ALA A 51 -16.15 4.76 2.79
N LEU A 52 -16.69 5.49 3.76
CA LEU A 52 -17.14 6.87 3.59
C LEU A 52 -15.97 7.79 3.24
N VAL A 53 -14.84 7.64 3.95
CA VAL A 53 -13.63 8.39 3.68
C VAL A 53 -13.05 8.06 2.30
N ALA A 54 -13.05 6.78 1.91
CA ALA A 54 -12.60 6.37 0.58
C ALA A 54 -13.43 7.03 -0.53
N CYS A 55 -14.75 7.11 -0.37
CA CYS A 55 -15.63 7.84 -1.27
C CYS A 55 -15.35 9.34 -1.28
N GLY A 56 -15.19 9.95 -0.10
CA GLY A 56 -14.84 11.36 0.03
C GLY A 56 -13.54 11.71 -0.70
N ILE A 57 -12.51 10.86 -0.60
CA ILE A 57 -11.23 11.05 -1.31
C ILE A 57 -11.44 11.15 -2.82
N VAL A 58 -12.16 10.20 -3.41
CA VAL A 58 -12.36 10.18 -4.88
C VAL A 58 -13.32 11.25 -5.38
N THR A 59 -14.12 11.86 -4.50
CA THR A 59 -14.98 13.02 -4.84
C THR A 59 -14.36 14.36 -4.43
N GLY A 60 -13.04 14.43 -4.21
CA GLY A 60 -12.34 15.68 -3.91
C GLY A 60 -12.53 16.15 -2.46
N ASN A 61 -12.43 15.22 -1.51
CA ASN A 61 -12.56 15.43 -0.06
C ASN A 61 -13.95 15.86 0.40
N THR A 62 -15.01 15.33 -0.22
CA THR A 62 -16.36 15.64 0.22
C THR A 62 -16.66 15.02 1.60
N SER A 63 -17.03 15.86 2.56
CA SER A 63 -17.32 15.45 3.94
C SER A 63 -18.80 15.20 4.22
N THR A 64 -19.70 15.63 3.32
CA THR A 64 -21.16 15.58 3.50
C THR A 64 -21.83 14.42 2.79
N GLY A 65 -21.06 13.57 2.12
CA GLY A 65 -21.57 12.39 1.43
C GLY A 65 -22.22 11.38 2.39
N PHE A 66 -23.12 10.56 1.86
CA PHE A 66 -23.77 9.50 2.62
C PHE A 66 -24.05 8.29 1.74
N PHE A 67 -24.24 7.12 2.37
CA PHE A 67 -24.64 5.92 1.66
C PHE A 67 -26.16 5.83 1.55
N ALA A 68 -26.61 5.32 0.42
CA ALA A 68 -28.00 5.00 0.17
C ALA A 68 -28.14 3.64 -0.51
N THR A 69 -29.31 3.03 -0.40
CA THR A 69 -29.70 1.87 -1.20
C THR A 69 -30.85 2.25 -2.12
N ARG A 70 -31.06 1.44 -3.15
CA ARG A 70 -32.19 1.59 -4.07
C ARG A 70 -32.77 0.21 -4.29
N GLU A 71 -34.00 0.02 -3.84
CA GLU A 71 -34.74 -1.21 -4.12
C GLU A 71 -35.06 -1.31 -5.62
N ALA A 72 -35.09 -2.54 -6.14
CA ALA A 72 -35.41 -2.79 -7.53
C ALA A 72 -36.86 -2.33 -7.83
N GLY A 73 -37.01 -1.31 -8.67
CA GLY A 73 -38.32 -0.74 -9.04
C GLY A 73 -38.75 0.48 -8.23
N ALA A 74 -38.01 0.86 -7.17
CA ALA A 74 -38.24 2.10 -6.46
C ALA A 74 -37.65 3.30 -7.22
N GLN A 75 -38.38 4.43 -7.25
CA GLN A 75 -37.92 5.67 -7.88
C GLN A 75 -36.94 6.48 -7.03
N GLY A 76 -36.75 6.12 -5.75
CA GLY A 76 -35.97 6.90 -4.78
C GLY A 76 -34.79 6.13 -4.18
N PHE A 77 -33.90 6.90 -3.56
CA PHE A 77 -32.80 6.38 -2.74
C PHE A 77 -33.19 6.43 -1.27
N GLU A 78 -32.97 5.35 -0.54
CA GLU A 78 -33.14 5.29 0.91
C GLU A 78 -31.77 5.43 1.58
N ARG A 79 -31.65 6.44 2.46
CA ARG A 79 -30.41 6.71 3.19
C ARG A 79 -30.11 5.56 4.16
N VAL A 80 -28.89 5.05 4.11
CA VAL A 80 -28.38 4.05 5.05
C VAL A 80 -27.72 4.78 6.23
N PRO A 81 -28.26 4.66 7.46
CA PRO A 81 -27.58 5.17 8.64
C PRO A 81 -26.32 4.34 8.92
N ARG A 82 -25.35 4.94 9.63
CA ARG A 82 -24.18 4.19 10.13
C ARG A 82 -24.68 3.06 11.05
N PRO A 83 -24.37 1.79 10.78
CA PRO A 83 -24.71 0.68 11.67
C PRO A 83 -24.08 0.87 13.06
N ASP A 84 -24.68 0.28 14.11
CA ASP A 84 -24.19 0.40 15.48
C ASP A 84 -22.77 -0.17 15.62
N ASP A 85 -22.52 -1.31 15.00
CA ASP A 85 -21.18 -1.91 14.90
C ASP A 85 -20.29 -1.25 13.84
N GLY A 86 -20.82 -0.31 13.07
CA GLY A 86 -20.12 0.39 12.01
C GLY A 86 -19.83 -0.45 10.77
N ILE A 87 -20.45 -1.63 10.56
CA ILE A 87 -20.12 -2.51 9.43
C ILE A 87 -21.22 -2.54 8.37
N LEU A 88 -20.86 -2.15 7.14
CA LEU A 88 -21.71 -2.22 5.95
C LEU A 88 -21.69 -3.62 5.32
N ARG A 89 -22.74 -4.42 5.56
CA ARG A 89 -22.85 -5.81 5.10
C ARG A 89 -23.56 -6.02 3.76
N GLY A 90 -24.16 -4.99 3.19
CA GLY A 90 -24.75 -5.03 1.84
C GLY A 90 -23.72 -5.33 0.76
N SER A 91 -24.18 -5.77 -0.41
CA SER A 91 -23.31 -5.96 -1.60
C SER A 91 -23.19 -4.73 -2.47
N GLU A 92 -24.14 -3.80 -2.33
CA GLU A 92 -24.24 -2.62 -3.16
C GLU A 92 -24.75 -1.44 -2.32
N TYR A 93 -24.10 -0.29 -2.51
CA TYR A 93 -24.50 0.99 -1.94
C TYR A 93 -24.30 2.07 -2.99
N PHE A 94 -25.07 3.14 -2.92
CA PHE A 94 -24.88 4.35 -3.72
C PHE A 94 -24.27 5.42 -2.84
N PHE A 95 -23.21 6.08 -3.32
CA PHE A 95 -22.65 7.24 -2.64
C PHE A 95 -23.36 8.50 -3.14
N GLN A 96 -24.11 9.12 -2.25
CA GLN A 96 -24.90 10.31 -2.54
C GLN A 96 -24.24 11.54 -1.93
N LEU A 97 -24.28 12.63 -2.67
CA LEU A 97 -23.93 13.96 -2.18
C LEU A 97 -25.22 14.77 -2.00
N PRO A 98 -25.39 15.54 -0.90
CA PRO A 98 -26.57 16.38 -0.72
C PRO A 98 -26.68 17.41 -1.86
N ASP A 99 -27.89 17.67 -2.34
CA ASP A 99 -28.13 18.52 -3.52
C ASP A 99 -27.49 19.91 -3.41
N ASP A 100 -27.50 20.50 -2.22
CA ASP A 100 -26.91 21.82 -1.95
C ASP A 100 -25.38 21.88 -2.18
N HIS A 101 -24.72 20.72 -2.24
CA HIS A 101 -23.28 20.59 -2.46
C HIS A 101 -22.93 20.15 -3.89
N VAL A 102 -23.92 19.82 -4.71
CA VAL A 102 -23.71 19.34 -6.08
C VAL A 102 -23.99 20.47 -7.07
N ARG A 103 -22.92 21.14 -7.52
CA ARG A 103 -23.04 22.20 -8.55
C ARG A 103 -23.29 21.64 -9.95
N GLU A 104 -22.83 20.41 -10.20
CA GLU A 104 -22.92 19.74 -11.50
C GLU A 104 -23.32 18.27 -11.31
N ARG A 105 -24.24 17.78 -12.14
CA ARG A 105 -24.61 16.36 -12.23
C ARG A 105 -24.24 15.82 -13.61
N PRO A 106 -23.59 14.64 -13.72
CA PRO A 106 -23.07 13.78 -12.65
C PRO A 106 -22.04 14.50 -11.77
N TYR A 107 -21.93 14.16 -10.48
CA TYR A 107 -20.87 14.77 -9.66
C TYR A 107 -19.46 14.35 -10.13
N PRO A 108 -18.46 15.23 -10.00
CA PRO A 108 -17.12 14.95 -10.52
C PRO A 108 -16.36 13.94 -9.66
N VAL A 109 -15.51 13.15 -10.32
CA VAL A 109 -14.63 12.19 -9.67
C VAL A 109 -13.17 12.54 -9.98
N VAL A 110 -12.32 12.53 -8.96
CA VAL A 110 -10.88 12.67 -9.12
C VAL A 110 -10.35 11.37 -9.75
N PRO A 111 -9.71 11.40 -10.92
CA PRO A 111 -9.34 10.18 -11.61
C PRO A 111 -8.03 9.58 -11.10
N ARG A 112 -7.16 10.38 -10.47
CA ARG A 112 -5.78 10.01 -10.12
C ARG A 112 -5.34 10.65 -8.81
N PHE A 113 -4.36 10.04 -8.15
CA PHE A 113 -3.78 10.61 -6.94
C PHE A 113 -3.09 11.96 -7.21
N GLU A 114 -2.43 12.12 -8.36
CA GLU A 114 -1.73 13.35 -8.71
C GLU A 114 -2.67 14.55 -8.94
N ASP A 115 -3.95 14.29 -9.24
CA ASP A 115 -5.01 15.31 -9.38
C ASP A 115 -5.71 15.63 -8.06
N TRP A 116 -5.50 14.81 -7.03
CA TRP A 116 -6.13 14.96 -5.74
C TRP A 116 -5.42 16.05 -4.93
N THR A 117 -6.18 16.95 -4.32
CA THR A 117 -5.68 17.97 -3.40
C THR A 117 -5.75 17.45 -1.97
N PHE A 118 -4.73 17.71 -1.16
CA PHE A 118 -4.72 17.27 0.23
C PHE A 118 -5.64 18.14 1.11
N PRO A 119 -6.54 17.57 1.94
CA PRO A 119 -7.45 18.34 2.78
C PRO A 119 -6.80 18.73 4.11
N HIS A 120 -5.84 19.65 4.06
CA HIS A 120 -5.06 20.16 5.21
C HIS A 120 -5.86 20.31 6.52
N ASP A 121 -6.71 21.33 6.61
CA ASP A 121 -7.50 21.63 7.81
C ASP A 121 -8.88 20.93 7.84
N ALA A 122 -9.15 20.12 6.81
CA ALA A 122 -10.45 19.51 6.56
C ALA A 122 -10.38 17.98 6.54
N MET A 123 -9.41 17.38 7.26
CA MET A 123 -9.31 15.93 7.36
C MET A 123 -10.61 15.30 7.89
N PRO A 124 -10.96 14.08 7.47
CA PRO A 124 -12.18 13.41 7.94
C PRO A 124 -12.17 13.14 9.45
N LEU A 125 -13.36 13.08 10.07
CA LEU A 125 -13.51 12.97 11.52
C LEU A 125 -12.68 11.86 12.18
N PRO A 126 -12.65 10.59 11.68
CA PRO A 126 -11.85 9.53 12.32
C PRO A 126 -10.35 9.83 12.35
N TRP A 127 -9.85 10.64 11.41
CA TRP A 127 -8.44 11.02 11.33
C TRP A 127 -8.12 12.21 12.24
N ARG A 128 -9.07 13.12 12.41
CA ARG A 128 -8.95 14.28 13.32
C ARG A 128 -9.06 13.91 14.79
N GLU A 129 -9.86 12.91 15.10
CA GLU A 129 -10.10 12.44 16.49
C GLU A 129 -9.03 11.48 17.00
N LEU A 130 -8.10 11.06 16.14
CA LEU A 130 -7.05 10.10 16.51
C LEU A 130 -6.07 10.74 17.50
N ASP A 131 -5.90 10.10 18.66
CA ASP A 131 -4.89 10.54 19.63
C ASP A 131 -3.47 10.25 19.10
N ARG A 132 -2.58 11.23 19.24
CA ARG A 132 -1.21 11.15 18.74
C ARG A 132 -0.35 10.37 19.74
N GLN A 133 -0.42 9.04 19.68
CA GLN A 133 0.45 8.17 20.46
C GLN A 133 1.82 8.05 19.81
N ILE A 134 2.73 8.95 20.22
CA ILE A 134 4.10 9.02 19.72
C ILE A 134 5.00 8.10 20.54
N GLN A 135 5.52 7.05 19.91
CA GLN A 135 6.61 6.26 20.48
C GLN A 135 7.63 5.89 19.41
N GLU A 136 8.91 5.96 19.76
CA GLU A 136 9.99 5.47 18.92
C GLU A 136 10.21 3.98 19.12
N GLY A 137 10.55 3.30 18.03
CA GLY A 137 10.94 1.91 18.09
C GLY A 137 11.57 1.45 16.79
N LEU A 138 12.51 0.52 16.90
CA LEU A 138 13.24 -0.05 15.76
C LEU A 138 12.59 -1.33 15.23
N SER A 139 11.61 -1.90 15.95
CA SER A 139 10.87 -3.08 15.49
C SER A 139 9.78 -2.72 14.47
N CYS A 140 9.37 -3.69 13.66
CA CYS A 140 8.24 -3.56 12.73
C CYS A 140 6.98 -3.13 13.49
N ARG A 141 6.35 -2.03 13.08
CA ARG A 141 5.16 -1.50 13.78
C ARG A 141 3.90 -2.35 13.65
N ILE A 142 3.91 -3.34 12.76
CA ILE A 142 2.80 -4.28 12.55
C ILE A 142 3.04 -5.61 13.27
N THR A 143 4.26 -6.17 13.17
CA THR A 143 4.57 -7.52 13.65
C THR A 143 5.34 -7.57 14.96
N ASP A 144 5.88 -6.43 15.41
CA ASP A 144 6.88 -6.32 16.48
C ASP A 144 8.19 -7.10 16.22
N CYS A 145 8.40 -7.58 14.99
CA CYS A 145 9.65 -8.23 14.62
C CYS A 145 10.81 -7.24 14.68
N MET A 146 11.96 -7.64 15.20
CA MET A 146 13.19 -6.82 15.21
C MET A 146 14.15 -7.14 14.06
N TRP A 147 13.86 -8.17 13.27
CA TRP A 147 14.73 -8.66 12.19
C TRP A 147 14.17 -8.29 10.82
N GLY A 148 15.07 -8.02 9.86
CA GLY A 148 14.70 -7.71 8.48
C GLY A 148 13.88 -6.41 8.36
N ILE A 149 14.24 -5.40 9.15
CA ILE A 149 13.51 -4.13 9.21
C ILE A 149 14.03 -3.16 8.18
N GLU A 150 13.09 -2.59 7.44
CA GLU A 150 13.30 -1.60 6.42
C GLU A 150 12.53 -0.32 6.77
N ARG A 151 13.07 0.80 6.30
CA ARG A 151 12.45 2.13 6.43
C ARG A 151 11.52 2.31 5.24
N ALA A 152 10.22 2.16 5.45
CA ALA A 152 9.22 2.32 4.42
C ALA A 152 8.73 3.77 4.37
N ASN A 153 8.80 4.41 3.20
CA ASN A 153 8.19 5.72 3.02
C ASN A 153 6.66 5.55 3.02
N ILE A 154 5.97 6.32 3.86
CA ILE A 154 4.51 6.30 3.95
C ILE A 154 3.93 6.88 2.65
N VAL A 155 4.30 8.12 2.32
CA VAL A 155 4.08 8.71 0.99
C VAL A 155 5.29 8.38 0.12
N PRO A 156 5.12 7.62 -0.98
CA PRO A 156 6.22 7.19 -1.84
C PRO A 156 6.97 8.34 -2.50
N LEU A 157 8.26 8.12 -2.75
CA LEU A 157 9.09 9.05 -3.53
C LEU A 157 8.61 9.25 -4.97
N SER A 158 7.86 8.30 -5.53
CA SER A 158 7.32 8.39 -6.90
C SER A 158 6.29 9.50 -7.07
N VAL A 159 5.74 10.03 -5.98
CA VAL A 159 4.75 11.13 -5.98
C VAL A 159 5.32 12.41 -5.38
N ARG A 160 6.65 12.62 -5.47
CA ARG A 160 7.33 13.81 -4.95
C ARG A 160 6.76 15.12 -5.48
N ASP A 161 6.46 15.20 -6.78
CA ASP A 161 5.91 16.44 -7.36
C ASP A 161 4.56 16.82 -6.73
N TRP A 162 3.75 15.81 -6.37
CA TRP A 162 2.51 16.01 -5.63
C TRP A 162 2.79 16.45 -4.19
N TRP A 163 3.73 15.78 -3.52
CA TRP A 163 4.14 16.10 -2.14
C TRP A 163 4.58 17.56 -2.01
N ASP A 164 5.44 18.03 -2.91
CA ASP A 164 6.00 19.38 -2.87
C ASP A 164 4.91 20.42 -3.18
N ARG A 165 3.96 20.12 -4.08
CA ARG A 165 2.84 21.00 -4.43
C ARG A 165 1.84 21.16 -3.28
N GLU A 166 1.54 20.08 -2.59
CA GLU A 166 0.62 20.09 -1.45
C GLU A 166 1.32 20.46 -0.14
N GLU A 167 2.58 20.92 -0.17
CA GLU A 167 3.33 21.40 1.01
C GLU A 167 3.26 20.44 2.23
N LEU A 168 3.33 19.13 1.99
CA LEU A 168 3.22 18.15 3.08
C LEU A 168 4.41 18.13 4.03
N ASP A 169 5.52 18.78 3.66
CA ASP A 169 6.66 18.98 4.52
C ASP A 169 6.32 19.75 5.80
N GLN A 170 5.26 20.57 5.80
CA GLN A 170 4.79 21.28 6.99
C GLN A 170 4.37 20.35 8.14
N TYR A 171 3.94 19.12 7.84
CA TYR A 171 3.50 18.13 8.83
C TYR A 171 4.64 17.27 9.36
N ILE A 172 5.83 17.44 8.81
CA ILE A 172 6.99 16.69 9.21
C ILE A 172 7.71 17.46 10.31
N MET A 173 7.92 16.79 11.44
CA MET A 173 8.89 17.26 12.43
C MET A 173 10.29 17.10 11.84
N THR A 174 10.74 18.08 11.06
CA THR A 174 12.07 18.09 10.47
C THR A 174 13.09 18.21 11.59
N ASP A 175 13.79 17.12 11.89
CA ASP A 175 15.04 17.23 12.63
C ASP A 175 15.96 18.14 11.81
N ARG A 176 16.62 19.11 12.46
CA ARG A 176 17.31 20.27 11.85
C ARG A 176 18.41 19.91 10.83
N PHE A 177 18.64 18.61 10.61
CA PHE A 177 19.69 18.02 9.78
C PHE A 177 19.16 17.25 8.55
N SER A 178 17.84 17.11 8.36
CA SER A 178 17.29 16.41 7.19
C SER A 178 17.25 17.35 5.98
N GLN A 179 18.09 17.07 4.96
CA GLN A 179 18.15 17.89 3.73
C GLN A 179 16.92 17.69 2.81
N ASN A 180 16.13 16.62 3.01
CA ASN A 180 14.91 16.31 2.27
C ASN A 180 13.75 15.95 3.22
N ALA A 181 12.68 16.74 3.23
CA ALA A 181 11.53 16.52 4.11
C ALA A 181 10.77 15.20 3.82
N ILE A 182 10.69 14.77 2.56
CA ILE A 182 10.03 13.50 2.20
C ILE A 182 10.76 12.25 2.72
N ASP A 183 12.06 12.38 3.04
CA ASP A 183 12.90 11.30 3.58
C ASP A 183 13.03 11.38 5.13
N ALA A 184 12.41 12.39 5.73
CA ALA A 184 12.47 12.63 7.16
C ALA A 184 11.59 11.64 7.95
N SER A 185 11.84 11.56 9.25
CA SER A 185 11.24 10.57 10.16
C SER A 185 9.71 10.61 10.21
N GLY A 186 9.09 11.76 9.92
CA GLY A 186 7.63 11.90 9.89
C GLY A 186 6.94 11.14 8.74
N ASN A 187 7.65 10.86 7.64
CA ASN A 187 7.14 10.14 6.46
C ASN A 187 7.68 8.70 6.38
N VAL A 188 8.22 8.15 7.48
CA VAL A 188 8.83 6.82 7.47
C VAL A 188 8.23 5.95 8.58
N ILE A 189 7.94 4.69 8.24
CA ILE A 189 7.50 3.66 9.18
C ILE A 189 8.42 2.43 9.11
N PRO A 190 8.91 1.89 10.25
CA PRO A 190 9.72 0.68 10.24
C PRO A 190 8.83 -0.54 10.02
N LEU A 191 9.09 -1.26 8.93
CA LEU A 191 8.35 -2.46 8.52
C LEU A 191 9.31 -3.63 8.28
N ARG A 192 8.83 -4.86 8.49
CA ARG A 192 9.55 -6.05 8.03
C ARG A 192 9.54 -6.08 6.50
N SER A 193 10.61 -6.53 5.85
CA SER A 193 10.80 -6.44 4.39
C SER A 193 9.65 -7.01 3.55
N ASP A 194 9.06 -8.13 3.97
CA ASP A 194 7.88 -8.73 3.34
C ASP A 194 6.63 -7.85 3.46
N ILE A 195 6.40 -7.26 4.64
CA ILE A 195 5.31 -6.31 4.89
C ILE A 195 5.53 -5.00 4.13
N HIS A 196 6.77 -4.53 4.02
CA HIS A 196 7.13 -3.35 3.25
C HIS A 196 6.81 -3.54 1.75
N THR A 197 7.17 -4.70 1.19
CA THR A 197 6.88 -5.02 -0.22
C THR A 197 5.38 -4.91 -0.51
N VAL A 198 4.53 -5.57 0.30
CA VAL A 198 3.08 -5.55 0.09
C VAL A 198 2.46 -4.19 0.44
N PHE A 199 3.08 -3.41 1.32
CA PHE A 199 2.68 -2.02 1.55
C PHE A 199 2.81 -1.23 0.26
N ASP A 200 3.98 -1.25 -0.39
CA ASP A 200 4.28 -0.53 -1.63
C ASP A 200 3.44 -0.99 -2.82
N ASP A 201 3.04 -2.27 -2.86
CA ASP A 201 2.10 -2.80 -3.85
C ASP A 201 0.64 -2.38 -3.64
N LYS A 202 0.36 -1.45 -2.71
CA LYS A 202 -1.00 -0.98 -2.37
C LYS A 202 -1.92 -2.11 -1.88
N VAL A 203 -1.38 -3.20 -1.32
CA VAL A 203 -2.19 -4.31 -0.81
C VAL A 203 -2.98 -3.87 0.40
N PHE A 204 -2.40 -3.02 1.25
CA PHE A 204 -3.05 -2.48 2.44
C PHE A 204 -2.74 -0.99 2.65
N ALA A 205 -3.58 -0.37 3.47
CA ALA A 205 -3.33 0.94 4.05
C ALA A 205 -3.49 0.88 5.58
N ILE A 206 -2.98 1.89 6.26
CA ILE A 206 -3.18 2.06 7.70
C ILE A 206 -4.32 3.06 7.86
N VAL A 207 -5.37 2.70 8.60
CA VAL A 207 -6.56 3.54 8.77
C VAL A 207 -7.02 3.54 10.23
N PRO A 208 -7.62 4.64 10.71
CA PRO A 208 -8.23 4.68 12.03
C PRO A 208 -9.56 3.89 12.01
N LYS A 209 -9.71 2.96 12.96
CA LYS A 209 -10.99 2.29 13.23
C LYS A 209 -11.32 2.35 14.70
N ARG A 210 -12.61 2.45 15.00
CA ARG A 210 -13.11 2.39 16.38
C ARG A 210 -12.99 0.96 16.88
N ASP A 211 -12.56 0.79 18.12
CA ASP A 211 -12.59 -0.50 18.76
C ASP A 211 -14.05 -1.00 18.88
N GLN A 212 -14.29 -2.20 18.37
CA GLN A 212 -15.61 -2.84 18.34
C GLN A 212 -15.74 -3.93 19.43
N THR A 213 -14.81 -3.99 20.39
CA THR A 213 -14.88 -4.97 21.48
C THR A 213 -16.20 -4.83 22.25
N PRO A 214 -17.04 -5.89 22.28
CA PRO A 214 -18.33 -5.82 22.95
C PRO A 214 -18.13 -5.63 24.46
N GLY A 215 -18.64 -4.51 24.99
CA GLY A 215 -18.57 -4.17 26.42
C GLY A 215 -17.98 -2.80 26.73
N HIS A 216 -17.30 -2.15 25.76
CA HIS A 216 -16.94 -0.74 25.88
C HIS A 216 -18.06 0.12 25.29
N GLU A 217 -18.49 1.14 26.04
CA GLU A 217 -19.59 2.04 25.68
C GLU A 217 -19.43 2.64 24.27
N ALA A 218 -20.55 3.07 23.68
CA ALA A 218 -20.80 3.42 22.27
C ALA A 218 -19.88 4.48 21.59
N ARG A 219 -18.73 4.81 22.18
CA ARG A 219 -17.63 5.56 21.58
C ARG A 219 -16.31 4.78 21.79
N GLY A 220 -16.18 3.63 21.13
CA GLY A 220 -14.92 2.90 21.09
C GLY A 220 -13.75 3.81 20.69
N GLU A 221 -12.62 3.66 21.38
CA GLU A 221 -11.38 4.39 21.12
C GLU A 221 -10.92 4.15 19.68
N LEU A 222 -10.46 5.22 19.00
CA LEU A 222 -9.90 5.10 17.67
C LEU A 222 -8.49 4.54 17.76
N SER A 223 -8.23 3.47 17.02
CA SER A 223 -6.90 2.88 16.91
C SER A 223 -6.50 2.72 15.45
N LEU A 224 -5.21 2.90 15.18
CA LEU A 224 -4.66 2.64 13.85
C LEU A 224 -4.57 1.13 13.62
N VAL A 225 -5.18 0.68 12.53
CA VAL A 225 -5.15 -0.71 12.11
C VAL A 225 -4.64 -0.85 10.69
N LEU A 226 -4.11 -2.03 10.38
CA LEU A 226 -3.83 -2.45 9.02
C LEU A 226 -5.13 -2.87 8.32
N HIS A 227 -5.56 -2.11 7.33
CA HIS A 227 -6.71 -2.45 6.50
C HIS A 227 -6.27 -2.90 5.12
N VAL A 228 -6.54 -4.17 4.81
CA VAL A 228 -6.27 -4.73 3.48
C VAL A 228 -7.28 -4.20 2.48
N VAL A 229 -6.79 -3.58 1.41
CA VAL A 229 -7.59 -2.94 0.35
C VAL A 229 -7.60 -3.81 -0.91
N ASN A 230 -6.42 -4.24 -1.37
CA ASN A 230 -6.24 -5.04 -2.58
C ASN A 230 -5.67 -6.42 -2.19
N PRO A 231 -6.52 -7.39 -1.77
CA PRO A 231 -6.05 -8.66 -1.25
C PRO A 231 -5.32 -9.48 -2.33
N ILE A 232 -4.21 -10.09 -1.93
CA ILE A 232 -3.46 -11.06 -2.72
C ILE A 232 -4.28 -12.35 -2.85
N THR A 233 -4.07 -13.09 -3.93
CA THR A 233 -4.84 -14.28 -4.32
C THR A 233 -4.76 -15.45 -3.34
N ASP A 234 -3.71 -15.54 -2.53
CA ASP A 234 -3.50 -16.63 -1.57
C ASP A 234 -4.37 -16.51 -0.31
N GLY A 235 -4.93 -15.32 -0.06
CA GLY A 235 -5.79 -14.99 1.07
C GLY A 235 -5.12 -15.02 2.46
N TYR A 236 -3.93 -15.59 2.58
CA TYR A 236 -3.17 -15.69 3.83
C TYR A 236 -2.98 -14.31 4.45
N PHE A 237 -2.60 -13.31 3.65
CA PHE A 237 -2.29 -11.97 4.15
C PHE A 237 -3.48 -11.31 4.87
N TYR A 238 -4.66 -11.28 4.23
CA TYR A 238 -5.81 -10.63 4.86
C TYR A 238 -6.34 -11.41 6.07
N GLN A 239 -6.22 -12.73 6.09
CA GLN A 239 -6.64 -13.54 7.24
C GLN A 239 -5.81 -13.26 8.50
N HIS A 240 -4.54 -12.90 8.35
CA HIS A 240 -3.62 -12.72 9.49
C HIS A 240 -3.35 -11.27 9.86
N TYR A 241 -3.48 -10.35 8.89
CA TYR A 241 -3.08 -8.95 9.06
C TYR A 241 -4.24 -7.96 9.03
N HIS A 242 -5.40 -8.31 8.47
CA HIS A 242 -6.53 -7.39 8.42
C HIS A 242 -7.01 -7.01 9.84
N ASN A 243 -7.26 -5.73 10.06
CA ASN A 243 -7.60 -5.12 11.35
C ASN A 243 -6.58 -5.35 12.47
N ARG A 244 -5.34 -5.74 12.14
CA ARG A 244 -4.27 -5.82 13.13
C ARG A 244 -3.91 -4.41 13.60
N LYS A 245 -4.05 -4.16 14.91
CA LYS A 245 -3.64 -2.91 15.55
C LYS A 245 -2.14 -2.72 15.41
N LEU A 246 -1.74 -1.48 15.16
CA LEU A 246 -0.32 -1.11 15.08
C LEU A 246 0.23 -0.79 16.47
N LEU A 247 1.53 -1.02 16.64
CA LEU A 247 2.28 -0.43 17.73
C LEU A 247 2.32 1.11 17.57
N PRO A 248 2.47 1.88 18.66
CA PRO A 248 2.56 3.33 18.59
C PRO A 248 3.60 3.82 17.57
N LEU A 249 3.26 4.92 16.88
CA LEU A 249 3.97 5.45 15.72
C LEU A 249 4.45 6.88 15.98
N ARG A 250 5.64 7.23 15.49
CA ARG A 250 6.13 8.62 15.49
C ARG A 250 5.83 9.39 14.18
N CYS A 251 5.15 8.77 13.22
CA CYS A 251 4.89 9.37 11.91
C CYS A 251 3.72 10.37 11.91
N SER A 252 3.65 11.19 10.87
CA SER A 252 2.53 12.13 10.64
C SER A 252 1.26 11.38 10.26
N ILE A 253 0.13 11.76 10.88
CA ILE A 253 -1.21 11.23 10.57
C ILE A 253 -1.60 11.66 9.15
N GLU A 254 -1.20 12.87 8.76
CA GLU A 254 -1.43 13.46 7.44
C GLU A 254 -0.75 12.62 6.35
N CYS A 255 0.48 12.14 6.60
CA CYS A 255 1.16 11.20 5.70
C CYS A 255 0.42 9.86 5.60
N LEU A 256 -0.06 9.31 6.72
CA LEU A 256 -0.86 8.06 6.71
C LEU A 256 -2.15 8.23 5.92
N PHE A 257 -2.82 9.39 6.05
CA PHE A 257 -4.01 9.71 5.29
C PHE A 257 -3.71 9.85 3.79
N ALA A 258 -2.64 10.55 3.43
CA ALA A 258 -2.17 10.64 2.04
C ALA A 258 -1.86 9.25 1.46
N ARG A 259 -1.26 8.35 2.24
CA ARG A 259 -1.04 6.95 1.83
C ARG A 259 -2.35 6.18 1.66
N PHE A 260 -3.33 6.40 2.52
CA PHE A 260 -4.65 5.80 2.34
C PHE A 260 -5.27 6.27 1.00
N ALA A 261 -5.26 7.57 0.72
CA ALA A 261 -5.71 8.10 -0.56
C ALA A 261 -4.95 7.49 -1.75
N TRP A 262 -3.61 7.44 -1.70
CA TRP A 262 -2.78 6.81 -2.73
C TRP A 262 -3.13 5.35 -3.01
N THR A 263 -3.57 4.62 -1.98
CA THR A 263 -4.04 3.24 -2.06
C THR A 263 -5.43 3.14 -2.68
N ILE A 264 -6.34 4.07 -2.37
CA ILE A 264 -7.70 4.12 -2.95
C ILE A 264 -7.67 4.43 -4.45
N PHE A 265 -6.71 5.24 -4.91
CA PHE A 265 -6.49 5.46 -6.36
C PHE A 265 -5.84 4.26 -7.08
N SER A 266 -5.73 3.08 -6.44
CA SER A 266 -5.25 1.90 -7.16
C SER A 266 -6.26 1.45 -8.23
N PRO A 267 -5.79 0.82 -9.32
CA PRO A 267 -6.68 0.24 -10.34
C PRO A 267 -7.64 -0.82 -9.78
N GLY A 268 -7.29 -1.49 -8.67
CA GLY A 268 -8.14 -2.49 -8.04
C GLY A 268 -9.40 -1.90 -7.39
N VAL A 269 -9.33 -0.64 -6.95
CA VAL A 269 -10.41 0.05 -6.24
C VAL A 269 -11.22 0.96 -7.17
N LEU A 270 -10.56 1.93 -7.82
CA LEU A 270 -11.20 2.94 -8.68
C LEU A 270 -11.25 2.54 -10.16
N GLY A 271 -10.44 1.56 -10.58
CA GLY A 271 -10.29 1.21 -12.00
C GLY A 271 -11.58 0.79 -12.69
N HIS A 272 -12.56 0.23 -11.96
CA HIS A 272 -13.87 -0.07 -12.52
C HIS A 272 -14.62 1.15 -13.04
N PHE A 273 -14.52 2.30 -12.34
CA PHE A 273 -15.18 3.53 -12.76
C PHE A 273 -14.60 4.07 -14.08
N LEU A 274 -13.27 4.00 -14.19
CA LEU A 274 -12.49 4.56 -15.30
C LEU A 274 -12.41 3.62 -16.50
N ASP A 275 -12.12 2.33 -16.31
CA ASP A 275 -11.85 1.38 -17.41
C ASP A 275 -13.13 0.80 -18.05
N LYS A 276 -14.24 0.82 -17.30
CA LYS A 276 -15.54 0.29 -17.75
C LYS A 276 -16.52 1.38 -18.15
N CYS A 277 -16.06 2.61 -18.36
CA CYS A 277 -16.90 3.67 -18.89
C CYS A 277 -17.33 3.38 -20.34
N ILE A 278 -18.61 3.63 -20.60
CA ILE A 278 -19.27 3.63 -21.90
C ILE A 278 -19.63 5.07 -22.25
N THR A 279 -20.11 5.83 -21.26
CA THR A 279 -20.40 7.26 -21.36
C THR A 279 -19.25 8.11 -20.84
N SER A 280 -19.22 9.39 -21.24
CA SER A 280 -18.21 10.34 -20.77
C SER A 280 -18.29 10.52 -19.25
N ARG A 281 -17.12 10.57 -18.61
CA ARG A 281 -16.97 10.79 -17.17
C ARG A 281 -16.71 12.25 -16.88
N LEU A 282 -17.40 12.81 -15.90
CA LEU A 282 -17.04 14.12 -15.36
C LEU A 282 -15.92 13.92 -14.35
N LEU A 283 -14.77 14.49 -14.64
CA LEU A 283 -13.55 14.30 -13.86
C LEU A 283 -13.05 15.63 -13.32
N LEU A 284 -12.54 15.61 -12.09
CA LEU A 284 -11.79 16.72 -11.51
C LEU A 284 -10.31 16.48 -11.79
N VAL A 285 -9.76 17.18 -12.78
CA VAL A 285 -8.37 17.05 -13.22
C VAL A 285 -7.59 18.26 -12.75
N HIS A 286 -6.40 18.04 -12.19
CA HIS A 286 -5.53 19.14 -11.82
C HIS A 286 -4.63 19.48 -13.00
N ASP A 287 -4.63 20.75 -13.42
CA ASP A 287 -3.69 21.23 -14.40
C ASP A 287 -2.45 21.80 -13.69
N PRO A 288 -1.30 21.12 -13.78
CA PRO A 288 -0.07 21.59 -13.14
C PRO A 288 0.47 22.89 -13.75
N ALA A 289 0.06 23.28 -14.96
CA ALA A 289 0.51 24.52 -15.58
C ALA A 289 -0.20 25.76 -15.02
N THR A 290 -1.49 25.63 -14.73
CA THR A 290 -2.31 26.71 -14.16
C THR A 290 -2.43 26.65 -12.64
N GLY A 291 -2.09 25.51 -12.03
CA GLY A 291 -2.24 25.27 -10.59
C GLY A 291 -3.71 25.18 -10.15
N THR A 292 -4.63 24.99 -11.11
CA THR A 292 -6.07 24.95 -10.84
C THR A 292 -6.66 23.60 -11.20
N SER A 293 -7.67 23.19 -10.42
CA SER A 293 -8.45 21.99 -10.73
C SER A 293 -9.62 22.35 -11.63
N THR A 294 -9.72 21.68 -12.78
CA THR A 294 -10.73 21.91 -13.81
C THR A 294 -11.69 20.73 -13.87
N LEU A 295 -12.94 21.03 -14.22
CA LEU A 295 -13.96 20.03 -14.49
C LEU A 295 -13.92 19.68 -15.97
N GLU A 296 -13.68 18.40 -16.26
CA GLU A 296 -13.53 17.92 -17.62
C GLU A 296 -14.42 16.70 -17.87
N SER A 297 -15.23 16.78 -18.92
CA SER A 297 -15.96 15.61 -19.43
C SER A 297 -15.06 14.85 -20.39
N ARG A 298 -14.70 13.62 -20.04
CA ARG A 298 -13.79 12.77 -20.83
C ARG A 298 -14.45 11.48 -21.27
N ASP A 299 -14.34 11.16 -22.55
CA ASP A 299 -14.75 9.86 -23.09
C ASP A 299 -13.77 8.73 -22.70
N ARG A 300 -14.09 7.51 -23.10
CA ARG A 300 -13.29 6.31 -22.80
C ARG A 300 -11.86 6.39 -23.33
N GLU A 301 -11.65 6.92 -24.53
CA GLU A 301 -10.31 6.99 -25.14
C GLU A 301 -9.45 8.03 -24.42
N GLN A 302 -10.03 9.16 -24.08
CA GLN A 302 -9.39 10.24 -23.32
C GLN A 302 -9.05 9.81 -21.89
N VAL A 303 -9.91 9.03 -21.23
CA VAL A 303 -9.62 8.43 -19.92
C VAL A 303 -8.47 7.42 -20.02
N ASN A 304 -8.49 6.55 -21.03
CA ASN A 304 -7.41 5.58 -21.24
C ASN A 304 -6.07 6.27 -21.54
N ALA A 305 -6.07 7.33 -22.34
CA ALA A 305 -4.89 8.12 -22.63
C ALA A 305 -4.33 8.80 -21.36
N LEU A 306 -5.22 9.36 -20.52
CA LEU A 306 -4.87 9.94 -19.22
C LEU A 306 -4.17 8.92 -18.31
N LEU A 307 -4.71 7.70 -18.23
CA LEU A 307 -4.15 6.62 -17.42
C LEU A 307 -2.85 6.05 -18.00
N ALA A 308 -2.75 5.94 -19.33
CA ALA A 308 -1.54 5.46 -19.99
C ALA A 308 -0.35 6.42 -19.82
N ALA A 309 -0.59 7.74 -19.86
CA ALA A 309 0.42 8.76 -19.63
C ALA A 309 1.06 8.69 -18.23
N LEU A 310 0.38 8.10 -17.25
CA LEU A 310 0.94 7.86 -15.91
C LEU A 310 1.85 6.63 -15.87
N ARG A 311 1.45 5.55 -16.54
CA ARG A 311 2.22 4.29 -16.58
C ARG A 311 3.58 4.49 -17.25
N SER A 312 3.69 5.41 -18.20
CA SER A 312 4.96 5.77 -18.84
C SER A 312 5.87 6.62 -17.96
N ARG A 313 5.32 7.39 -17.01
CA ARG A 313 6.08 8.19 -16.03
C ARG A 313 6.61 7.37 -14.85
N SER A 314 5.97 6.25 -14.52
CA SER A 314 6.28 5.39 -13.37
C SER A 314 7.29 4.27 -13.64
N ALA A 315 7.96 4.27 -14.80
CA ALA A 315 8.98 3.26 -15.14
C ALA A 315 10.31 3.51 -14.39
N SER A 316 10.42 2.94 -13.17
CA SER A 316 11.62 2.59 -12.40
C SER A 316 12.68 3.70 -12.15
N PRO A 317 13.31 3.76 -10.96
CA PRO A 317 14.45 4.65 -10.73
C PRO A 317 15.52 4.38 -11.80
N ARG A 318 15.76 5.34 -12.69
CA ARG A 318 16.85 5.25 -13.65
C ARG A 318 18.14 5.11 -12.84
N LYS A 319 18.73 3.91 -12.90
CA LYS A 319 20.09 3.60 -12.46
C LYS A 319 20.97 4.81 -12.77
N ARG A 320 21.39 5.52 -11.73
CA ARG A 320 22.17 6.77 -11.83
C ARG A 320 23.34 6.47 -12.76
N LYS A 321 23.43 7.17 -13.91
CA LYS A 321 24.66 7.13 -14.69
C LYS A 321 25.73 7.73 -13.80
N VAL A 322 26.76 6.93 -13.51
CA VAL A 322 27.99 7.43 -12.89
C VAL A 322 28.48 8.58 -13.75
N PRO A 323 28.66 9.80 -13.20
CA PRO A 323 29.28 10.88 -13.95
C PRO A 323 30.69 10.43 -14.33
N GLU A 324 31.02 10.57 -15.60
CA GLU A 324 32.36 10.37 -16.12
C GLU A 324 33.28 11.36 -15.40
N ALA A 325 34.12 10.84 -14.51
CA ALA A 325 35.01 11.64 -13.69
C ALA A 325 36.03 12.32 -14.59
N ALA A 326 35.90 13.65 -14.73
CA ALA A 326 37.01 14.49 -15.12
C ALA A 326 38.09 14.35 -14.04
N SER A 327 39.28 13.94 -14.50
CA SER A 327 40.52 13.95 -13.74
C SER A 327 40.66 15.24 -12.94
N ASN A 328 40.78 15.13 -11.63
CA ASN A 328 41.64 16.00 -10.85
C ASN A 328 42.07 15.30 -9.57
N ASP A 329 43.39 15.29 -9.43
CA ASP A 329 44.20 14.84 -8.32
C ASP A 329 43.89 15.65 -7.04
N ALA A 330 43.51 14.97 -5.97
CA ALA A 330 43.58 15.48 -4.61
C ALA A 330 43.48 14.30 -3.63
N SER A 331 44.66 13.86 -3.19
CA SER A 331 44.92 12.97 -2.06
C SER A 331 44.11 13.33 -0.81
N LEU A 332 43.31 12.41 -0.27
CA LEU A 332 42.98 12.34 1.16
C LEU A 332 42.78 10.88 1.63
N GLN A 333 43.88 10.38 2.18
CA GLN A 333 44.06 9.44 3.29
C GLN A 333 42.80 8.75 3.85
N TYR A 334 42.69 7.45 3.58
CA TYR A 334 41.87 6.48 4.31
C TYR A 334 42.66 5.99 5.53
N ASP A 335 42.10 6.11 6.74
CA ASP A 335 42.52 5.32 7.91
C ASP A 335 41.31 4.55 8.44
N LEU A 336 41.16 3.31 7.98
CA LEU A 336 40.37 2.28 8.65
C LEU A 336 41.34 1.21 9.17
N LEU A 337 41.54 1.28 10.49
CA LEU A 337 42.15 0.24 11.31
C LEU A 337 41.30 -1.03 11.25
N TYR A 338 41.80 -2.09 10.63
CA TYR A 338 41.59 -3.47 11.09
C TYR A 338 42.77 -4.31 10.59
N GLY A 339 43.53 -4.84 11.53
CA GLY A 339 44.70 -5.66 11.26
C GLY A 339 44.33 -7.07 10.81
N ASP A 340 45.22 -7.67 10.04
CA ASP A 340 45.48 -9.10 10.15
C ASP A 340 46.94 -9.42 9.79
N ILE A 341 47.50 -10.37 10.52
CA ILE A 341 48.88 -10.85 10.45
C ILE A 341 48.88 -12.09 9.54
N GLY A 342 49.84 -12.20 8.61
CA GLY A 342 50.29 -13.53 8.15
C GLY A 342 50.71 -13.68 6.68
N ASP A 343 52.01 -13.49 6.46
CA ASP A 343 52.93 -14.41 5.75
C ASP A 343 52.76 -14.77 4.25
N GLY A 344 53.81 -14.46 3.46
CA GLY A 344 54.52 -15.52 2.72
C GLY A 344 54.54 -15.52 1.17
N SER A 345 55.66 -15.03 0.59
CA SER A 345 56.30 -15.38 -0.71
C SER A 345 55.54 -15.14 -2.04
N GLN A 346 55.97 -14.18 -2.87
CA GLN A 346 56.92 -14.31 -4.01
C GLN A 346 56.58 -15.43 -5.02
N THR A 347 56.11 -15.08 -6.23
CA THR A 347 56.94 -14.93 -7.46
C THR A 347 56.06 -14.74 -8.72
N ASP A 348 56.43 -13.71 -9.48
CA ASP A 348 56.70 -13.70 -10.93
C ASP A 348 55.61 -13.71 -12.03
N SER A 349 55.80 -12.74 -12.94
CA SER A 349 55.52 -12.68 -14.38
C SER A 349 54.09 -12.80 -14.91
N GLY A 350 53.67 -11.83 -15.73
CA GLY A 350 52.43 -11.91 -16.51
C GLY A 350 52.14 -10.67 -17.36
N SER A 351 52.63 -10.69 -18.58
CA SER A 351 52.54 -9.68 -19.62
C SER A 351 51.12 -9.26 -20.02
N THR A 352 51.03 -8.03 -20.51
CA THR A 352 49.95 -7.41 -21.30
C THR A 352 49.22 -8.33 -22.27
N GLU A 353 47.89 -8.21 -22.37
CA GLU A 353 47.20 -7.81 -23.63
C GLU A 353 45.66 -7.71 -23.52
N ARG A 354 45.18 -6.53 -23.94
CA ARG A 354 44.00 -6.22 -24.78
C ARG A 354 42.68 -7.03 -24.63
N SER A 355 41.65 -6.28 -24.25
CA SER A 355 40.23 -6.50 -24.56
C SER A 355 39.99 -6.85 -26.04
N PRO A 356 38.87 -7.54 -26.36
CA PRO A 356 37.74 -6.76 -26.87
C PRO A 356 36.33 -7.23 -26.47
N SER A 357 35.47 -6.21 -26.54
CA SER A 357 34.02 -6.18 -26.59
C SER A 357 33.29 -7.35 -27.27
N ARG A 358 32.10 -7.68 -26.74
CA ARG A 358 30.90 -8.00 -27.54
C ARG A 358 29.66 -8.16 -26.65
N GLY A 359 28.67 -7.30 -26.88
CA GLY A 359 27.31 -7.53 -26.40
C GLY A 359 26.62 -8.62 -27.23
N ARG A 360 25.71 -9.38 -26.58
CA ARG A 360 24.59 -10.02 -27.30
C ARG A 360 23.44 -10.40 -26.34
N LYS A 361 22.24 -10.03 -26.77
CA LYS A 361 20.92 -10.48 -26.32
C LYS A 361 20.87 -12.01 -26.20
N ARG A 362 20.15 -12.53 -25.20
CA ARG A 362 19.71 -13.93 -25.19
C ARG A 362 18.18 -14.01 -25.28
N GLN A 363 17.73 -14.58 -26.38
CA GLN A 363 16.42 -15.20 -26.58
C GLN A 363 16.30 -16.43 -25.67
N TRP A 364 15.09 -16.68 -25.18
CA TRP A 364 14.71 -17.92 -24.52
C TRP A 364 14.36 -18.97 -25.57
N ALA A 365 14.85 -20.18 -25.36
CA ALA A 365 14.34 -21.40 -25.96
C ALA A 365 14.13 -22.40 -24.81
N ASN A 366 12.93 -22.97 -24.78
CA ASN A 366 12.57 -24.13 -23.98
C ASN A 366 13.43 -25.31 -24.40
N ASP A 367 13.79 -26.17 -23.45
CA ASP A 367 13.87 -27.63 -23.65
C ASP A 367 13.73 -28.31 -22.28
N GLU A 368 12.66 -29.10 -22.16
CA GLU A 368 12.50 -30.15 -21.15
C GLU A 368 13.42 -31.31 -21.52
N GLU A 369 14.32 -31.71 -20.62
CA GLU A 369 14.79 -33.09 -20.40
C GLU A 369 16.04 -33.04 -19.49
N GLY A 370 16.00 -33.72 -18.33
CA GLY A 370 17.15 -33.80 -17.44
C GLY A 370 16.89 -34.06 -15.96
N LEU A 371 15.75 -34.69 -15.62
CA LEU A 371 15.58 -35.39 -14.33
C LEU A 371 16.32 -36.72 -14.43
N ASP A 372 17.56 -36.76 -13.94
CA ASP A 372 18.18 -37.91 -13.26
C ASP A 372 19.69 -37.79 -13.33
N ARG A 373 20.27 -37.24 -12.25
CA ARG A 373 21.59 -37.56 -11.68
C ARG A 373 22.03 -36.39 -10.80
N VAL A 374 21.96 -36.60 -9.49
CA VAL A 374 22.96 -36.26 -8.45
C VAL A 374 22.26 -36.44 -7.09
N ILE A 375 21.91 -37.69 -6.77
CA ILE A 375 21.85 -38.17 -5.39
C ILE A 375 22.91 -39.25 -5.30
N GLN A 376 24.10 -38.87 -4.85
CA GLN A 376 25.02 -39.69 -4.07
C GLN A 376 26.35 -38.95 -3.94
N LYS A 377 26.59 -38.39 -2.75
CA LYS A 377 27.89 -38.36 -2.02
C LYS A 377 27.93 -37.12 -1.13
N ARG A 378 27.57 -37.30 0.14
CA ARG A 378 28.45 -37.07 1.31
C ARG A 378 27.63 -37.24 2.57
N GLY A 379 27.88 -38.35 3.25
CA GLY A 379 27.35 -38.61 4.57
C GLY A 379 28.21 -37.98 5.67
N ARG A 380 27.52 -37.72 6.78
CA ARG A 380 27.95 -37.80 8.20
C ARG A 380 29.03 -36.82 8.68
N SER A 381 28.58 -35.86 9.49
CA SER A 381 29.15 -35.65 10.82
C SER A 381 28.03 -35.34 11.82
N SER A 382 28.05 -36.06 12.92
CA SER A 382 27.12 -36.04 14.06
C SER A 382 27.38 -34.86 14.99
N PHE A 383 26.31 -34.19 15.45
CA PHE A 383 26.35 -33.44 16.70
C PHE A 383 25.15 -33.85 17.56
N VAL A 384 25.47 -34.36 18.74
CA VAL A 384 24.55 -34.81 19.79
C VAL A 384 24.13 -33.57 20.58
N SER A 385 22.82 -33.28 20.65
CA SER A 385 22.26 -32.30 21.57
C SER A 385 21.50 -33.04 22.67
N ARG A 386 22.01 -32.93 23.91
CA ARG A 386 21.34 -33.33 25.14
C ARG A 386 20.66 -32.08 25.70
N CYS A 387 19.32 -32.07 25.74
CA CYS A 387 18.56 -31.23 26.64
C CYS A 387 17.61 -32.15 27.41
N ASP A 388 17.92 -32.37 28.68
CA ASP A 388 17.08 -33.12 29.60
C ASP A 388 15.89 -32.26 30.04
N CYS A 389 14.70 -32.83 29.89
CA CYS A 389 13.44 -32.33 30.39
C CYS A 389 13.35 -32.60 31.91
N LEU A 390 13.09 -31.58 32.72
CA LEU A 390 12.57 -31.75 34.08
C LEU A 390 11.10 -31.34 34.09
N ALA A 391 10.23 -32.35 34.06
CA ALA A 391 8.86 -32.26 34.49
C ALA A 391 8.64 -33.31 35.60
N THR A 392 8.34 -32.80 36.79
CA THR A 392 7.29 -33.28 37.70
C THR A 392 7.22 -34.77 38.05
N ASN A 393 7.26 -35.07 39.35
CA ASN A 393 6.20 -35.89 39.96
C ASN A 393 6.17 -35.77 41.50
N PRO A 394 5.11 -36.24 42.18
CA PRO A 394 4.51 -35.53 43.29
C PRO A 394 4.68 -36.30 44.61
N ARG A 395 4.36 -35.64 45.72
CA ARG A 395 3.55 -36.16 46.83
C ARG A 395 3.24 -35.06 47.82
#